data_AF-A0A956V3K5-F1
#
_entry.id   AF-A0A956V3K5-F1
#
_cell.length_a   1.000
_cell.length_b   1.000
_cell.length_c   1.000
_cell.angle_alpha   90.00
_cell.angle_beta   90.00
_cell.angle_gamma   90.00
#
_symmetry.space_group_name_H-M   'P 1'
#
loop_
_entity.id
_entity.type
_entity.pdbx_description
1 polymer ?
#
loop_
_entity_poly.entity_id
_entity_poly.type
_entity_poly.pdbx_seq_one_letter_code
_entity_poly.pdbx_strand_id
1 'polypeptide(L)'
;MKHSTNIIKLMLLVMVLILASCSPNRQQNQVPDFRLQLASDSLSIKQGETGTVVVSLSKSGGFNSEVALSLEGNPTGVNGNFDPASISDSSTLSLSVAASAALGETNLTIKGTVGSLVKTASLKLTVTETSNPNPNPNPNPDTTRPTVLSTFAPSSTTVEVSFSEAIKGVETNQFDFPAQSLTISAASLGTDSKTVTLTTSPQTPNESYALLVKTGITDLAGNPFDLAATNPLATSFLGFNPDNANLQILIGGLPEGVNASIQISGPNNFQQTITASTTLTNLAIGTYSFLVNDVKPDSATFGKSAETPTQVELVAGATNIAALGYTCTLVSPPDTNLDAVLKEKTGKDTYNCDDLAALTELFASSRAIQSIEGLQYARGLTKLFLDNNQIANLPDGIFDDLTNLTSLELANNKLVDLSNGPFDKLSGLTILTLTTNQLTSLPDHVFDALSSLTSLSLSLNKLNSLPLSIFDQLSQLKFLSLDRNSLSSLPIGIFAKLSALSELNLQGNKLTSLPVDSFDKLSNLNDLLLGDNQLTNLPNNSFDNLTNLTDLGL
;
A
#
# COMPACT_ATOMS: atom_id res chain seq x y z
N MET A 1 -45.60 -43.14 17.64
CA MET A 1 -44.95 -42.67 18.88
C MET A 1 -44.13 -41.43 18.54
N LYS A 2 -44.45 -40.31 19.20
CA LYS A 2 -43.80 -38.98 19.16
C LYS A 2 -43.77 -38.30 17.78
N HIS A 3 -44.81 -37.51 17.46
CA HIS A 3 -44.95 -36.08 17.77
C HIS A 3 -43.99 -35.23 16.91
N SER A 4 -44.46 -34.58 15.85
CA SER A 4 -45.48 -33.51 15.83
C SER A 4 -45.14 -32.38 16.81
N THR A 5 -44.15 -31.56 16.44
CA THR A 5 -43.97 -30.24 17.06
C THR A 5 -43.32 -29.18 16.17
N ASN A 6 -43.39 -29.24 14.82
CA ASN A 6 -42.89 -28.10 14.02
C ASN A 6 -43.60 -27.78 12.69
N ILE A 7 -44.68 -28.47 12.32
CA ILE A 7 -45.46 -28.13 11.10
C ILE A 7 -46.79 -27.42 11.44
N ILE A 8 -47.21 -27.42 12.71
CA ILE A 8 -48.45 -26.76 13.18
C ILE A 8 -48.22 -25.28 13.55
N LYS A 9 -46.97 -24.79 13.55
CA LYS A 9 -46.66 -23.35 13.73
C LYS A 9 -46.59 -22.55 12.41
N LEU A 10 -46.66 -23.21 11.25
CA LEU A 10 -46.56 -22.56 9.94
C LEU A 10 -47.88 -22.58 9.11
N MET A 11 -48.89 -23.35 9.52
CA MET A 11 -50.19 -23.42 8.84
C MET A 11 -51.37 -22.83 9.64
N LEU A 12 -51.11 -22.19 10.79
CA LEU A 12 -52.15 -21.55 11.63
C LEU A 12 -52.10 -20.01 11.66
N LEU A 13 -51.36 -19.36 10.76
CA LEU A 13 -51.35 -17.89 10.62
C LEU A 13 -51.93 -17.39 9.29
N VAL A 14 -52.43 -18.28 8.41
CA VAL A 14 -52.84 -17.91 7.04
C VAL A 14 -54.34 -18.12 6.76
N MET A 15 -55.17 -18.58 7.72
CA MET A 15 -56.55 -18.94 7.36
C MET A 15 -57.61 -18.79 8.45
N VAL A 16 -57.62 -17.66 9.18
CA VAL A 16 -58.84 -17.10 9.81
C VAL A 16 -58.77 -15.57 9.79
N LEU A 17 -58.91 -14.98 8.59
CA LEU A 17 -59.46 -13.62 8.43
C LEU A 17 -59.94 -13.33 7.01
N ILE A 18 -60.47 -14.34 6.32
CA ILE A 18 -61.27 -14.12 5.10
C ILE A 18 -62.41 -15.13 5.09
N LEU A 19 -63.63 -14.69 5.40
CA LEU A 19 -64.84 -15.06 4.65
C LEU A 19 -65.93 -14.00 4.85
N ALA A 20 -66.65 -13.75 3.75
CA ALA A 20 -67.85 -12.94 3.56
C ALA A 20 -67.68 -11.42 3.34
N SER A 21 -67.59 -11.01 2.07
CA SER A 21 -68.79 -10.60 1.32
C SER A 21 -68.46 -10.13 -0.11
N CYS A 22 -69.40 -10.40 -1.01
CA CYS A 22 -69.38 -10.12 -2.44
C CYS A 22 -69.48 -8.61 -2.71
N SER A 23 -68.67 -8.06 -3.61
CA SER A 23 -68.96 -6.82 -4.36
C SER A 23 -68.05 -6.71 -5.58
N PRO A 24 -68.61 -6.55 -6.81
CA PRO A 24 -67.82 -6.11 -7.95
C PRO A 24 -67.50 -4.61 -7.76
N ASN A 25 -66.31 -4.17 -8.17
CA ASN A 25 -65.77 -2.82 -8.00
C ASN A 25 -65.35 -2.41 -6.57
N ARG A 26 -64.11 -2.73 -6.21
CA ARG A 26 -63.20 -1.73 -5.63
C ARG A 26 -61.87 -1.86 -6.34
N GLN A 27 -61.55 -0.92 -7.23
CA GLN A 27 -60.15 -0.52 -7.36
C GLN A 27 -59.70 -0.21 -5.93
N GLN A 28 -58.77 -0.98 -5.37
CA GLN A 28 -58.12 -0.55 -4.14
C GLN A 28 -57.49 0.79 -4.50
N ASN A 29 -58.08 1.84 -3.96
CA ASN A 29 -57.62 3.21 -4.02
C ASN A 29 -56.33 3.24 -3.19
N GLN A 30 -55.24 2.65 -3.71
CA GLN A 30 -53.93 2.77 -3.10
C GLN A 30 -53.54 4.23 -3.24
N VAL A 31 -53.40 4.91 -2.11
CA VAL A 31 -52.94 6.30 -2.08
C VAL A 31 -51.59 6.34 -2.79
N PRO A 32 -51.41 7.18 -3.83
CA PRO A 32 -50.13 7.32 -4.49
C PRO A 32 -49.04 7.67 -3.47
N ASP A 33 -48.01 6.84 -3.39
CA ASP A 33 -46.93 6.98 -2.40
C ASP A 33 -45.58 6.54 -2.99
N PHE A 34 -44.49 7.01 -2.37
CA PHE A 34 -43.13 6.65 -2.75
C PHE A 34 -42.24 6.40 -1.52
N ARG A 35 -41.09 5.75 -1.75
CA ARG A 35 -40.00 5.64 -0.79
C ARG A 35 -38.68 6.03 -1.47
N LEU A 36 -37.81 6.70 -0.72
CA LEU A 36 -36.44 6.95 -1.12
C LEU A 36 -35.62 5.68 -0.83
N GLN A 37 -34.82 5.26 -1.81
CA GLN A 37 -33.86 4.17 -1.68
C GLN A 37 -32.47 4.72 -1.99
N LEU A 38 -31.50 4.39 -1.14
CA LEU A 38 -30.10 4.76 -1.34
C LEU A 38 -29.34 3.54 -1.85
N ALA A 39 -28.44 3.74 -2.81
CA ALA A 39 -27.53 2.68 -3.25
C ALA A 39 -26.57 2.24 -2.12
N SER A 40 -26.28 3.16 -1.19
CA SER A 40 -25.57 2.91 0.06
C SER A 40 -26.16 3.79 1.17
N ASP A 41 -26.32 3.25 2.38
CA ASP A 41 -26.79 3.99 3.56
C ASP A 41 -25.65 4.70 4.32
N SER A 42 -24.41 4.50 3.89
CA SER A 42 -23.22 5.14 4.43
C SER A 42 -22.23 5.55 3.34
N LEU A 43 -21.48 6.62 3.60
CA LEU A 43 -20.45 7.16 2.71
C LEU A 43 -19.27 7.70 3.52
N SER A 44 -18.05 7.31 3.17
CA SER A 44 -16.82 7.81 3.80
C SER A 44 -16.04 8.66 2.79
N ILE A 45 -15.73 9.91 3.14
CA ILE A 45 -15.08 10.87 2.23
C ILE A 45 -13.94 11.55 2.98
N LYS A 46 -12.76 11.66 2.35
CA LYS A 46 -11.64 12.39 2.92
C LYS A 46 -11.83 13.91 2.76
N GLN A 47 -11.26 14.69 3.67
CA GLN A 47 -11.17 16.14 3.52
C GLN A 47 -10.62 16.53 2.14
N GLY A 48 -11.23 17.51 1.47
CA GLY A 48 -10.83 17.93 0.12
C GLY A 48 -11.31 17.03 -1.03
N GLU A 49 -11.95 15.89 -0.75
CA GLU A 49 -12.49 15.01 -1.77
C GLU A 49 -14.02 15.18 -1.95
N THR A 50 -14.56 14.54 -2.99
CA THR A 50 -16.00 14.47 -3.26
C THR A 50 -16.43 13.02 -3.35
N GLY A 51 -17.49 12.67 -2.64
CA GLY A 51 -18.15 11.36 -2.71
C GLY A 51 -19.53 11.48 -3.33
N THR A 52 -20.04 10.39 -3.88
CA THR A 52 -21.38 10.37 -4.49
C THR A 52 -22.20 9.19 -3.99
N VAL A 53 -23.52 9.36 -3.92
CA VAL A 53 -24.49 8.28 -3.67
C VAL A 53 -25.71 8.45 -4.57
N VAL A 54 -26.17 7.35 -5.16
CA VAL A 54 -27.38 7.36 -5.99
C VAL A 54 -28.60 7.21 -5.09
N VAL A 55 -29.59 8.09 -5.29
CA VAL A 55 -30.91 8.09 -4.66
C VAL A 55 -31.94 7.72 -5.71
N SER A 56 -32.75 6.69 -5.46
CA SER A 56 -33.82 6.25 -6.37
C SER A 56 -35.18 6.20 -5.67
N LEU A 57 -36.25 6.20 -6.48
CA LEU A 57 -37.63 6.10 -6.00
C LEU A 57 -38.18 4.68 -6.13
N SER A 58 -38.76 4.17 -5.05
CA SER A 58 -39.67 3.03 -5.09
C SER A 58 -41.11 3.54 -5.03
N LYS A 59 -41.83 3.44 -6.16
CA LYS A 59 -43.18 3.99 -6.35
C LYS A 59 -44.26 2.95 -6.02
N SER A 60 -45.38 3.40 -5.47
CA SER A 60 -46.55 2.57 -5.17
C SER A 60 -47.86 3.32 -5.40
N GLY A 61 -48.99 2.61 -5.50
CA GLY A 61 -50.31 3.24 -5.69
C GLY A 61 -50.48 4.08 -6.95
N GLY A 62 -49.72 3.79 -8.03
CA GLY A 62 -49.79 4.53 -9.30
C GLY A 62 -49.10 5.89 -9.31
N PHE A 63 -48.21 6.15 -8.33
CA PHE A 63 -47.47 7.41 -8.23
C PHE A 63 -46.63 7.72 -9.49
N ASN A 64 -46.84 8.90 -10.07
CA ASN A 64 -46.23 9.34 -11.33
C ASN A 64 -45.71 10.79 -11.31
N SER A 65 -45.64 11.43 -10.14
CA SER A 65 -45.17 12.81 -9.99
C SER A 65 -43.65 12.87 -9.76
N GLU A 66 -43.00 13.98 -10.12
CA GLU A 66 -41.60 14.23 -9.80
C GLU A 66 -41.43 14.62 -8.33
N VAL A 67 -40.40 14.08 -7.68
CA VAL A 67 -40.06 14.31 -6.27
C VAL A 67 -38.89 15.28 -6.18
N ALA A 68 -39.09 16.42 -5.52
CA ALA A 68 -38.02 17.37 -5.22
C ALA A 68 -37.16 16.86 -4.06
N LEU A 69 -35.83 16.84 -4.24
CA LEU A 69 -34.87 16.36 -3.26
C LEU A 69 -34.19 17.53 -2.54
N SER A 70 -34.04 17.42 -1.23
CA SER A 70 -33.24 18.33 -0.41
C SER A 70 -32.41 17.57 0.62
N LEU A 71 -31.30 18.16 1.03
CA LEU A 71 -30.40 17.62 2.05
C LEU A 71 -30.44 18.50 3.30
N GLU A 72 -30.59 17.88 4.46
CA GLU A 72 -30.57 18.53 5.76
C GLU A 72 -29.52 17.85 6.67
N GLY A 73 -28.92 18.61 7.60
CA GLY A 73 -27.97 18.07 8.58
C GLY A 73 -26.50 18.11 8.18
N ASN A 74 -26.11 18.88 7.15
CA ASN A 74 -24.73 18.99 6.72
C ASN A 74 -23.83 19.57 7.84
N PRO A 75 -22.70 18.91 8.18
CA PRO A 75 -21.72 19.49 9.08
C PRO A 75 -20.97 20.67 8.43
N THR A 76 -20.36 21.52 9.24
CA THR A 76 -19.57 22.67 8.77
C THR A 76 -18.47 22.20 7.80
N GLY A 77 -18.44 22.77 6.60
CA GLY A 77 -17.46 22.43 5.56
C GLY A 77 -17.89 21.31 4.61
N VAL A 78 -19.11 20.77 4.72
CA VAL A 78 -19.66 19.80 3.78
C VAL A 78 -20.84 20.38 3.01
N ASN A 79 -20.78 20.32 1.68
CA ASN A 79 -21.86 20.75 0.80
C ASN A 79 -22.40 19.55 0.02
N GLY A 80 -23.72 19.48 -0.17
CA GLY A 80 -24.37 18.43 -0.94
C GLY A 80 -25.22 19.00 -2.07
N ASN A 81 -25.11 18.39 -3.25
CA ASN A 81 -25.87 18.77 -4.43
C ASN A 81 -26.51 17.55 -5.10
N PHE A 82 -27.77 17.66 -5.51
CA PHE A 82 -28.48 16.63 -6.26
C PHE A 82 -28.48 16.96 -7.75
N ASP A 83 -28.15 15.99 -8.60
CA ASP A 83 -28.25 16.11 -10.04
C ASP A 83 -28.98 14.89 -10.66
N PRO A 84 -30.25 15.05 -11.12
CA PRO A 84 -31.07 16.27 -11.03
C PRO A 84 -31.65 16.48 -9.62
N ALA A 85 -32.01 17.72 -9.28
CA ALA A 85 -32.60 18.07 -7.96
C ALA A 85 -34.08 17.67 -7.81
N SER A 86 -34.73 17.22 -8.88
CA SER A 86 -36.08 16.64 -8.87
C SER A 86 -36.10 15.40 -9.75
N ILE A 87 -36.69 14.31 -9.24
CA ILE A 87 -36.59 13.00 -9.88
C ILE A 87 -37.94 12.35 -10.10
N SER A 88 -38.08 11.72 -11.27
CA SER A 88 -39.07 10.68 -11.49
C SER A 88 -38.51 9.31 -11.15
N ASP A 89 -37.22 9.03 -11.35
CA ASP A 89 -36.63 7.69 -11.12
C ASP A 89 -35.41 7.71 -10.18
N SER A 90 -34.33 8.42 -10.54
CA SER A 90 -33.12 8.53 -9.70
C SER A 90 -32.35 9.84 -9.87
N SER A 91 -31.52 10.18 -8.88
CA SER A 91 -30.58 11.31 -8.85
C SER A 91 -29.29 10.93 -8.15
N THR A 92 -28.20 11.61 -8.50
CA THR A 92 -26.92 11.48 -7.83
C THR A 92 -26.75 12.61 -6.81
N LEU A 93 -26.56 12.25 -5.54
CA LEU A 93 -26.13 13.18 -4.50
C LEU A 93 -24.60 13.24 -4.49
N SER A 94 -24.03 14.40 -4.81
CA SER A 94 -22.61 14.68 -4.69
C SER A 94 -22.34 15.46 -3.40
N LEU A 95 -21.50 14.92 -2.52
CA LEU A 95 -21.05 15.54 -1.28
C LEU A 95 -19.59 15.99 -1.43
N SER A 96 -19.35 17.30 -1.45
CA SER A 96 -18.00 17.88 -1.45
C SER A 96 -17.59 18.22 -0.02
N VAL A 97 -16.45 17.69 0.42
CA VAL A 97 -15.90 17.91 1.76
C VAL A 97 -14.74 18.91 1.65
N ALA A 98 -14.83 20.06 2.32
CA ALA A 98 -13.74 21.02 2.35
C ALA A 98 -12.52 20.44 3.10
N ALA A 99 -11.32 20.94 2.78
CA ALA A 99 -10.10 20.57 3.50
C ALA A 99 -10.16 20.88 5.01
N SER A 100 -11.05 21.80 5.42
CA SER A 100 -11.29 22.20 6.80
C SER A 100 -12.58 21.63 7.42
N ALA A 101 -13.24 20.68 6.75
CA ALA A 101 -14.51 20.12 7.23
C ALA A 101 -14.33 19.38 8.56
N ALA A 102 -15.32 19.47 9.45
CA ALA A 102 -15.28 18.78 10.74
C ALA A 102 -15.21 17.25 10.55
N LEU A 103 -14.25 16.61 11.25
CA LEU A 103 -14.06 15.16 11.21
C LEU A 103 -15.13 14.42 12.02
N GLY A 104 -15.38 13.17 11.65
CA GLY A 104 -16.27 12.26 12.38
C GLY A 104 -17.55 11.92 11.64
N GLU A 105 -18.47 11.29 12.37
CA GLU A 105 -19.69 10.72 11.80
C GLU A 105 -20.87 11.68 11.98
N THR A 106 -21.61 11.94 10.91
CA THR A 106 -22.85 12.75 10.95
C THR A 106 -23.94 12.07 10.12
N ASN A 107 -25.18 12.07 10.63
CA ASN A 107 -26.33 11.57 9.89
C ASN A 107 -26.95 12.71 9.07
N LEU A 108 -26.86 12.59 7.75
CA LEU A 108 -27.54 13.47 6.81
C LEU A 108 -28.96 12.96 6.56
N THR A 109 -29.91 13.87 6.43
CA THR A 109 -31.30 13.55 6.11
C THR A 109 -31.61 13.98 4.69
N ILE A 110 -31.85 13.00 3.82
CA ILE A 110 -32.31 13.22 2.45
C ILE A 110 -33.84 13.25 2.48
N LYS A 111 -34.42 14.33 1.98
CA LYS A 111 -35.86 14.57 2.00
C LYS A 111 -36.40 14.67 0.58
N GLY A 112 -37.41 13.86 0.28
CA GLY A 112 -38.16 13.89 -0.97
C GLY A 112 -39.53 14.49 -0.71
N THR A 113 -39.90 15.53 -1.47
CA THR A 113 -41.16 16.28 -1.27
C THR A 113 -41.97 16.38 -2.56
N VAL A 114 -43.27 16.07 -2.49
CA VAL A 114 -44.26 16.33 -3.53
C VAL A 114 -45.54 16.86 -2.89
N GLY A 115 -45.85 18.14 -3.09
CA GLY A 115 -46.97 18.79 -2.41
C GLY A 115 -46.84 18.66 -0.89
N SER A 116 -47.82 18.00 -0.24
CA SER A 116 -47.80 17.72 1.21
C SER A 116 -47.15 16.38 1.59
N LEU A 117 -46.76 15.55 0.61
CA LEU A 117 -46.16 14.25 0.86
C LEU A 117 -44.65 14.39 1.00
N VAL A 118 -44.12 14.03 2.17
CA VAL A 118 -42.70 14.11 2.50
C VAL A 118 -42.20 12.74 2.95
N LYS A 119 -41.08 12.29 2.39
CA LYS A 119 -40.37 11.06 2.79
C LYS A 119 -38.91 11.37 3.06
N THR A 120 -38.33 10.65 4.01
CA THR A 120 -36.93 10.85 4.40
C THR A 120 -36.14 9.54 4.31
N ALA A 121 -34.86 9.65 3.97
CA ALA A 121 -33.86 8.60 4.11
C ALA A 121 -32.65 9.18 4.85
N SER A 122 -31.99 8.36 5.66
CA SER A 122 -30.80 8.76 6.41
C SER A 122 -29.56 8.22 5.73
N LEU A 123 -28.57 9.08 5.52
CA LEU A 123 -27.23 8.74 5.01
C LEU A 123 -26.21 9.04 6.09
N LYS A 124 -25.47 8.02 6.53
CA LYS A 124 -24.36 8.20 7.47
C LYS A 124 -23.12 8.67 6.72
N LEU A 125 -22.70 9.91 6.94
CA LEU A 125 -21.47 10.46 6.39
C LEU A 125 -20.35 10.33 7.42
N THR A 126 -19.22 9.74 7.03
CA THR A 126 -17.98 9.75 7.80
C THR A 126 -16.96 10.64 7.08
N VAL A 127 -16.57 11.75 7.71
CA VAL A 127 -15.50 12.60 7.21
C VAL A 127 -14.18 12.14 7.84
N THR A 128 -13.25 11.68 7.01
CA THR A 128 -11.91 11.25 7.42
C THR A 128 -10.86 12.27 7.01
N GLU A 129 -9.74 12.32 7.73
CA GLU A 129 -8.60 13.13 7.30
C GLU A 129 -8.05 12.63 5.95
N THR A 130 -7.49 13.53 5.16
CA THR A 130 -6.54 13.12 4.12
C THR A 130 -5.36 12.45 4.81
N SER A 131 -4.95 11.30 4.32
CA SER A 131 -3.86 10.52 4.91
C SER A 131 -2.55 11.32 4.93
N ASN A 132 -2.26 11.94 6.06
CA ASN A 132 -0.93 11.93 6.67
C ASN A 132 -0.74 10.50 7.24
N PRO A 133 0.40 9.82 7.09
CA PRO A 133 0.53 8.40 7.40
C PRO A 133 0.60 8.18 8.92
N ASN A 134 -0.50 8.38 9.65
CA ASN A 134 -0.68 7.82 10.99
C ASN A 134 -2.14 7.91 11.51
N PRO A 135 -2.95 6.83 11.46
CA PRO A 135 -4.20 6.75 12.19
C PRO A 135 -4.01 5.85 13.43
N ASN A 136 -3.55 6.43 14.54
CA ASN A 136 -3.64 5.83 15.86
C ASN A 136 -3.88 6.95 16.87
N PRO A 137 -4.71 6.81 17.94
CA PRO A 137 -4.68 7.75 19.04
C PRO A 137 -3.33 7.55 19.73
N ASN A 138 -2.33 8.37 19.38
CA ASN A 138 -0.97 8.19 19.86
C ASN A 138 -0.93 8.43 21.39
N PRO A 139 -0.48 7.46 22.21
CA PRO A 139 -0.17 7.67 23.62
C PRO A 139 1.07 8.57 23.82
N ASN A 140 1.71 9.01 22.74
CA ASN A 140 2.78 10.00 22.74
C ASN A 140 2.27 11.29 22.09
N PRO A 141 1.75 12.27 22.87
CA PRO A 141 1.40 13.58 22.30
C PRO A 141 2.62 14.14 21.57
N ASP A 142 2.39 14.74 20.40
CA ASP A 142 3.45 15.44 19.70
C ASP A 142 4.04 16.48 20.65
N THR A 143 5.31 16.30 21.00
CA THR A 143 6.06 17.20 21.89
C THR A 143 7.15 17.96 21.14
N THR A 144 7.24 17.78 19.81
CA THR A 144 8.19 18.56 19.01
C THR A 144 7.77 20.01 19.00
N ARG A 145 8.76 20.89 18.93
CA ARG A 145 8.55 22.33 18.97
C ARG A 145 9.03 22.90 17.64
N PRO A 146 8.27 23.83 17.05
CA PRO A 146 8.70 24.43 15.80
C PRO A 146 10.01 25.21 16.02
N THR A 147 10.93 25.06 15.08
CA THR A 147 12.20 25.79 14.99
C THR A 147 12.28 26.49 13.64
N VAL A 148 13.11 27.53 13.51
CA VAL A 148 13.36 28.15 12.21
C VAL A 148 14.40 27.33 11.44
N LEU A 149 14.05 26.89 10.24
CA LEU A 149 14.98 26.20 9.33
C LEU A 149 15.80 27.20 8.52
N SER A 150 15.15 28.24 8.02
CA SER A 150 15.79 29.23 7.16
C SER A 150 15.07 30.58 7.21
N THR A 151 15.84 31.63 6.91
CA THR A 151 15.34 32.98 6.66
C THR A 151 15.99 33.53 5.41
N PHE A 152 15.20 34.12 4.52
CA PHE A 152 15.68 34.66 3.26
C PHE A 152 14.87 35.89 2.85
N ALA A 153 15.48 36.83 2.13
CA ALA A 153 14.81 38.02 1.62
C ALA A 153 14.52 37.92 0.11
N PRO A 154 13.28 37.59 -0.32
CA PRO A 154 12.95 37.47 -1.74
C PRO A 154 12.80 38.80 -2.49
N SER A 155 12.60 39.90 -1.77
CA SER A 155 12.59 41.25 -2.35
C SER A 155 13.16 42.24 -1.35
N SER A 156 13.46 43.46 -1.80
CA SER A 156 13.93 44.52 -0.90
C SER A 156 12.96 44.83 0.23
N THR A 157 11.70 44.39 0.18
CA THR A 157 10.68 44.69 1.20
C THR A 157 10.03 43.45 1.78
N THR A 158 10.58 42.26 1.53
CA THR A 158 10.00 41.01 2.03
C THR A 158 11.06 40.09 2.62
N VAL A 159 10.72 39.37 3.67
CA VAL A 159 11.53 38.31 4.28
C VAL A 159 10.65 37.08 4.49
N GLU A 160 11.09 35.93 4.01
CA GLU A 160 10.46 34.64 4.24
C GLU A 160 11.19 33.87 5.35
N VAL A 161 10.41 33.25 6.23
CA VAL A 161 10.86 32.46 7.37
C VAL A 161 10.24 31.08 7.27
N SER A 162 11.05 30.04 7.09
CA SER A 162 10.56 28.65 7.04
C SER A 162 10.77 27.95 8.37
N PHE A 163 9.74 27.23 8.84
CA PHE A 163 9.74 26.49 10.09
C PHE A 163 9.91 24.98 9.87
N SER A 164 10.41 24.27 10.89
CA SER A 164 10.64 22.81 10.85
C SER A 164 9.35 22.00 10.68
N GLU A 165 8.23 22.59 11.03
CA GLU A 165 6.90 21.98 11.04
C GLU A 165 5.82 23.06 10.85
N ALA A 166 4.57 22.61 10.69
CA ALA A 166 3.46 23.52 10.44
C ALA A 166 3.09 24.32 11.70
N ILE A 167 2.95 25.63 11.55
CA ILE A 167 2.63 26.57 12.63
C ILE A 167 1.21 27.13 12.52
N LYS A 168 0.68 27.62 13.64
CA LYS A 168 -0.69 28.11 13.76
C LYS A 168 -0.77 29.62 13.80
N GLY A 169 -1.12 30.22 12.67
CA GLY A 169 -1.33 31.67 12.54
C GLY A 169 -0.06 32.48 12.82
N VAL A 170 -0.06 33.75 12.41
CA VAL A 170 1.07 34.66 12.63
C VAL A 170 0.61 36.08 12.84
N GLU A 171 1.33 36.81 13.69
CA GLU A 171 1.17 38.24 13.93
C GLU A 171 2.52 38.95 13.81
N THR A 172 2.50 40.24 13.45
CA THR A 172 3.74 41.03 13.24
C THR A 172 4.56 41.20 14.52
N ASN A 173 3.91 41.29 15.68
CA ASN A 173 4.55 41.44 17.00
C ASN A 173 5.40 40.23 17.43
N GLN A 174 5.26 39.08 16.74
CA GLN A 174 6.02 37.86 16.97
C GLN A 174 7.41 37.89 16.33
N PHE A 175 7.73 38.93 15.56
CA PHE A 175 8.99 39.07 14.83
C PHE A 175 9.64 40.43 15.13
N ASP A 176 10.96 40.50 15.11
CA ASP A 176 11.69 41.74 15.39
C ASP A 176 13.08 41.78 14.74
N PHE A 177 13.57 42.99 14.45
CA PHE A 177 14.92 43.25 13.95
C PHE A 177 15.68 44.10 14.97
N PRO A 178 16.31 43.47 15.99
CA PRO A 178 16.78 44.19 17.18
C PRO A 178 18.01 45.10 16.94
N ALA A 179 18.80 44.83 15.90
CA ALA A 179 20.06 45.53 15.64
C ALA A 179 20.02 46.49 14.44
N GLN A 180 18.98 46.41 13.59
CA GLN A 180 18.85 47.19 12.35
C GLN A 180 17.44 47.77 12.26
N SER A 181 17.31 49.01 11.77
CA SER A 181 16.06 49.79 11.69
C SER A 181 15.05 49.25 10.63
N LEU A 182 14.92 47.94 10.47
CA LEU A 182 13.87 47.35 9.64
C LEU A 182 12.55 47.34 10.41
N THR A 183 11.50 47.92 9.83
CA THR A 183 10.16 47.84 10.39
C THR A 183 9.37 46.73 9.70
N ILE A 184 8.54 46.00 10.46
CA ILE A 184 7.64 44.96 9.92
C ILE A 184 6.24 45.54 9.83
N SER A 185 5.68 45.61 8.63
CA SER A 185 4.34 46.15 8.38
C SER A 185 3.26 45.08 8.27
N ALA A 186 3.62 43.85 7.88
CA ALA A 186 2.71 42.72 7.78
C ALA A 186 3.44 41.39 7.99
N ALA A 187 2.70 40.37 8.43
CA ALA A 187 3.14 38.99 8.51
C ALA A 187 2.00 38.11 7.98
N SER A 188 2.31 37.16 7.09
CA SER A 188 1.32 36.26 6.50
C SER A 188 1.85 34.84 6.46
N LEU A 189 1.00 33.88 6.83
CA LEU A 189 1.33 32.46 6.80
C LEU A 189 0.98 31.91 5.41
N GLY A 190 1.94 31.23 4.79
CA GLY A 190 1.79 30.56 3.51
C GLY A 190 0.81 29.39 3.56
N THR A 191 0.38 28.93 2.38
CA THR A 191 -0.56 27.80 2.26
C THR A 191 0.03 26.47 2.72
N ASP A 192 1.35 26.35 2.77
CA ASP A 192 2.07 25.21 3.35
C ASP A 192 2.00 25.16 4.88
N SER A 193 1.50 26.23 5.53
CA SER A 193 1.51 26.43 6.98
C SER A 193 2.90 26.37 7.63
N LYS A 194 3.98 26.38 6.85
CA LYS A 194 5.37 26.29 7.32
C LYS A 194 6.19 27.53 6.99
N THR A 195 5.74 28.33 6.03
CA THR A 195 6.47 29.51 5.57
C THR A 195 5.73 30.78 5.96
N VAL A 196 6.43 31.73 6.57
CA VAL A 196 5.90 33.05 6.95
C VAL A 196 6.55 34.11 6.10
N THR A 197 5.74 34.89 5.39
CA THR A 197 6.20 36.07 4.65
C THR A 197 5.98 37.32 5.50
N LEU A 198 7.07 37.98 5.86
CA LEU A 198 7.12 39.28 6.52
C LEU A 198 7.26 40.37 5.47
N THR A 199 6.47 41.43 5.57
CA THR A 199 6.67 42.67 4.81
C THR A 199 7.48 43.64 5.66
N THR A 200 8.64 44.05 5.16
CA THR A 200 9.58 44.93 5.84
C THR A 200 9.72 46.29 5.14
N SER A 201 10.27 47.28 5.83
CA SER A 201 10.88 48.43 5.14
C SER A 201 12.00 47.96 4.18
N PRO A 202 12.40 48.80 3.20
CA PRO A 202 13.47 48.47 2.27
C PRO A 202 14.77 48.03 2.96
N GLN A 203 15.29 46.88 2.58
CA GLN A 203 16.55 46.29 3.02
C GLN A 203 17.69 46.80 2.15
N THR A 204 18.86 46.96 2.75
CA THR A 204 20.13 47.20 2.05
C THR A 204 20.61 45.88 1.43
N PRO A 205 20.93 45.85 0.12
CA PRO A 205 21.47 44.66 -0.51
C PRO A 205 22.75 44.16 0.16
N ASN A 206 22.82 42.85 0.39
CA ASN A 206 23.97 42.15 1.01
C ASN A 206 24.31 42.57 2.45
N GLU A 207 23.51 43.41 3.10
CA GLU A 207 23.65 43.69 4.53
C GLU A 207 23.18 42.49 5.35
N SER A 208 23.90 42.12 6.40
CA SER A 208 23.48 41.03 7.28
C SER A 208 22.42 41.52 8.26
N TYR A 209 21.24 40.90 8.20
CA TYR A 209 20.12 41.17 9.10
C TYR A 209 19.93 40.03 10.08
N ALA A 210 19.58 40.42 11.30
CA ALA A 210 19.27 39.51 12.39
C ALA A 210 17.76 39.53 12.61
N LEU A 211 17.05 38.47 12.21
CA LEU A 211 15.63 38.28 12.59
C LEU A 211 15.50 37.58 13.95
N LEU A 212 14.82 38.20 14.90
CA LEU A 212 14.41 37.61 16.17
C LEU A 212 12.96 37.11 16.07
N VAL A 213 12.74 35.83 16.35
CA VAL A 213 11.41 35.23 16.52
C VAL A 213 11.07 35.22 18.01
N LYS A 214 9.95 35.81 18.39
CA LYS A 214 9.48 35.99 19.77
C LYS A 214 8.51 34.88 20.19
N THR A 215 8.13 34.86 21.47
CA THR A 215 7.07 33.97 21.98
C THR A 215 5.73 34.22 21.29
N GLY A 216 4.90 33.18 21.21
CA GLY A 216 3.51 33.29 20.71
C GLY A 216 3.23 32.46 19.45
N ILE A 217 4.27 31.96 18.78
CA ILE A 217 4.14 30.98 17.70
C ILE A 217 3.99 29.59 18.32
N THR A 218 2.98 28.84 17.87
CA THR A 218 2.79 27.42 18.20
C THR A 218 2.68 26.59 16.93
N ASP A 219 3.00 25.31 17.01
CA ASP A 219 2.63 24.36 15.96
C ASP A 219 1.10 24.12 15.92
N LEU A 220 0.66 23.21 15.06
CA LEU A 220 -0.74 22.77 15.00
C LEU A 220 -1.16 21.95 16.23
N ALA A 221 -0.23 21.31 16.94
CA ALA A 221 -0.45 20.55 18.16
C ALA A 221 -0.49 21.43 19.43
N GLY A 222 -0.14 22.72 19.33
CA GLY A 222 -0.09 23.68 20.43
C GLY A 222 1.27 23.76 21.15
N ASN A 223 2.32 23.10 20.66
CA ASN A 223 3.64 23.22 21.25
C ASN A 223 4.24 24.61 20.93
N PRO A 224 4.78 25.32 21.93
CA PRO A 224 5.38 26.63 21.70
C PRO A 224 6.70 26.52 20.94
N PHE A 225 6.95 27.47 20.04
CA PHE A 225 8.24 27.69 19.38
C PHE A 225 9.42 27.54 20.34
N ASP A 226 10.41 26.76 19.93
CA ASP A 226 11.57 26.46 20.78
C ASP A 226 12.58 27.60 20.78
N LEU A 227 12.39 28.53 21.72
CA LEU A 227 13.34 29.60 21.95
C LEU A 227 14.72 29.10 22.42
N ALA A 228 14.81 27.91 23.02
CA ALA A 228 16.04 27.37 23.61
C ALA A 228 16.93 26.69 22.57
N ALA A 229 16.34 25.95 21.62
CA ALA A 229 17.05 25.40 20.47
C ALA A 229 17.63 26.50 19.54
N THR A 230 17.11 27.73 19.63
CA THR A 230 17.58 28.91 18.88
C THR A 230 18.09 30.09 19.74
N ASN A 231 18.45 29.90 21.02
CA ASN A 231 18.74 31.04 21.92
C ASN A 231 20.19 31.56 21.83
N PRO A 232 20.49 32.88 21.84
CA PRO A 232 19.66 34.07 21.65
C PRO A 232 20.20 34.96 20.50
N LEU A 233 20.55 34.39 19.35
CA LEU A 233 21.06 35.17 18.23
C LEU A 233 20.17 34.87 17.04
N ALA A 234 19.40 35.90 16.70
CA ALA A 234 18.65 36.03 15.48
C ALA A 234 19.17 35.19 14.30
N THR A 235 18.25 34.56 13.57
CA THR A 235 18.60 33.90 12.30
C THR A 235 19.14 34.96 11.36
N SER A 236 20.45 34.87 11.08
CA SER A 236 21.13 35.82 10.23
C SER A 236 20.84 35.49 8.77
N PHE A 237 20.37 36.48 8.00
CA PHE A 237 20.23 36.38 6.56
C PHE A 237 20.84 37.63 5.92
N LEU A 238 21.19 37.52 4.64
CA LEU A 238 21.59 38.67 3.85
C LEU A 238 20.34 39.35 3.29
N GLY A 239 20.29 40.68 3.38
CA GLY A 239 19.28 41.49 2.72
C GLY A 239 19.26 41.24 1.23
N PHE A 240 18.08 41.42 0.64
CA PHE A 240 17.82 41.15 -0.78
C PHE A 240 18.94 41.64 -1.69
N ASN A 241 19.63 40.71 -2.34
CA ASN A 241 20.59 41.03 -3.38
C ASN A 241 19.90 40.91 -4.75
N PRO A 242 19.75 42.01 -5.50
CA PRO A 242 19.18 41.96 -6.85
C PRO A 242 20.03 41.13 -7.83
N ASP A 243 21.26 40.75 -7.47
CA ASP A 243 22.15 39.97 -8.33
C ASP A 243 22.15 38.45 -8.04
N ASN A 244 21.38 38.01 -7.03
CA ASN A 244 21.32 36.60 -6.63
C ASN A 244 19.89 36.02 -6.75
N ALA A 245 19.81 34.70 -6.81
CA ALA A 245 18.59 33.93 -6.99
C ALA A 245 18.61 32.64 -6.16
N ASN A 246 17.44 32.00 -6.03
CA ASN A 246 17.31 30.68 -5.43
C ASN A 246 16.90 29.66 -6.50
N LEU A 247 17.29 28.41 -6.28
CA LEU A 247 16.93 27.26 -7.11
C LEU A 247 16.38 26.14 -6.23
N GLN A 248 15.08 25.90 -6.33
CA GLN A 248 14.41 24.75 -5.73
C GLN A 248 14.49 23.55 -6.66
N ILE A 249 15.11 22.46 -6.19
CA ILE A 249 15.22 21.19 -6.89
C ILE A 249 14.18 20.23 -6.31
N LEU A 250 13.25 19.79 -7.16
CA LEU A 250 12.25 18.78 -6.83
C LEU A 250 12.62 17.49 -7.56
N ILE A 251 12.94 16.43 -6.82
CA ILE A 251 13.27 15.12 -7.37
C ILE A 251 12.05 14.20 -7.26
N GLY A 252 11.70 13.52 -8.34
CA GLY A 252 10.58 12.58 -8.38
C GLY A 252 10.88 11.32 -9.19
N GLY A 253 10.05 10.28 -9.02
CA GLY A 253 10.14 9.04 -9.80
C GLY A 253 11.20 8.03 -9.32
N LEU A 254 11.74 8.20 -8.12
CA LEU A 254 12.55 7.19 -7.44
C LEU A 254 11.75 6.53 -6.30
N PRO A 255 12.00 5.25 -5.99
CA PRO A 255 11.42 4.60 -4.82
C PRO A 255 11.85 5.28 -3.51
N GLU A 256 11.06 5.09 -2.45
CA GLU A 256 11.40 5.60 -1.12
C GLU A 256 12.75 5.05 -0.64
N GLY A 257 13.57 5.92 -0.02
CA GLY A 257 14.92 5.57 0.45
C GLY A 257 16.00 5.50 -0.62
N VAL A 258 15.66 5.64 -1.91
CA VAL A 258 16.64 5.65 -3.01
C VAL A 258 17.15 7.06 -3.26
N ASN A 259 18.46 7.25 -3.12
CA ASN A 259 19.12 8.53 -3.38
C ASN A 259 19.29 8.77 -4.88
N ALA A 260 19.02 10.00 -5.31
CA ALA A 260 19.33 10.46 -6.66
C ALA A 260 20.83 10.67 -6.88
N SER A 261 21.24 10.79 -8.14
CA SER A 261 22.61 11.11 -8.53
C SER A 261 22.62 12.26 -9.53
N ILE A 262 22.55 13.49 -9.01
CA ILE A 262 22.42 14.70 -9.81
C ILE A 262 23.62 15.61 -9.59
N GLN A 263 24.32 15.96 -10.68
CA GLN A 263 25.36 16.98 -10.68
C GLN A 263 24.80 18.27 -11.27
N ILE A 264 25.01 19.39 -10.57
CA ILE A 264 24.56 20.72 -10.93
C ILE A 264 25.81 21.56 -11.21
N SER A 265 25.86 22.19 -12.38
CA SER A 265 26.92 23.11 -12.78
C SER A 265 26.34 24.49 -13.07
N GLY A 266 27.07 25.56 -12.78
CA GLY A 266 26.57 26.93 -12.97
C GLY A 266 27.68 27.98 -13.13
N PRO A 267 27.32 29.27 -13.11
CA PRO A 267 28.26 30.38 -13.21
C PRO A 267 29.35 30.33 -12.13
N ASN A 268 30.46 31.03 -12.37
CA ASN A 268 31.59 31.13 -11.42
C ASN A 268 32.17 29.76 -11.00
N ASN A 269 32.16 28.78 -11.91
CA ASN A 269 32.57 27.39 -11.65
C ASN A 269 31.78 26.71 -10.52
N PHE A 270 30.52 27.13 -10.29
CA PHE A 270 29.65 26.47 -9.35
C PHE A 270 29.46 24.99 -9.76
N GLN A 271 29.67 24.09 -8.81
CA GLN A 271 29.45 22.65 -8.96
C GLN A 271 28.89 22.10 -7.65
N GLN A 272 27.82 21.32 -7.72
CA GLN A 272 27.24 20.66 -6.56
C GLN A 272 26.63 19.31 -6.93
N THR A 273 26.76 18.32 -6.06
CA THR A 273 26.05 17.04 -6.19
C THR A 273 24.89 17.01 -5.20
N ILE A 274 23.70 16.64 -5.69
CA ILE A 274 22.47 16.54 -4.91
C ILE A 274 21.93 15.12 -5.01
N THR A 275 21.48 14.59 -3.87
CA THR A 275 20.92 13.24 -3.75
C THR A 275 19.44 13.22 -3.35
N ALA A 276 18.87 14.36 -2.94
CA ALA A 276 17.48 14.50 -2.51
C ALA A 276 16.96 15.92 -2.84
N SER A 277 15.62 16.08 -2.93
CA SER A 277 14.99 17.38 -3.14
C SER A 277 15.50 18.42 -2.13
N THR A 278 15.85 19.62 -2.61
CA THR A 278 16.47 20.65 -1.77
C THR A 278 16.29 22.04 -2.38
N THR A 279 16.59 23.10 -1.61
CA THR A 279 16.63 24.48 -2.12
C THR A 279 18.05 25.03 -1.97
N LEU A 280 18.62 25.44 -3.10
CA LEU A 280 19.90 26.13 -3.15
C LEU A 280 19.65 27.64 -3.13
N THR A 281 20.18 28.32 -2.13
CA THR A 281 19.97 29.76 -1.94
C THR A 281 21.20 30.57 -2.29
N ASN A 282 21.00 31.86 -2.60
CA ASN A 282 22.09 32.81 -2.81
C ASN A 282 23.02 32.44 -3.99
N LEU A 283 22.43 31.90 -5.06
CA LEU A 283 23.12 31.55 -6.30
C LEU A 283 23.27 32.78 -7.18
N ALA A 284 24.39 32.86 -7.93
CA ALA A 284 24.57 33.92 -8.91
C ALA A 284 23.55 33.78 -10.04
N ILE A 285 23.07 34.89 -10.58
CA ILE A 285 22.22 34.90 -11.78
C ILE A 285 22.96 34.23 -12.95
N GLY A 286 22.23 33.45 -13.74
CA GLY A 286 22.75 32.78 -14.93
C GLY A 286 22.21 31.36 -15.10
N THR A 287 22.74 30.65 -16.08
CA THR A 287 22.28 29.30 -16.44
C THR A 287 22.93 28.23 -15.56
N TYR A 288 22.09 27.41 -14.93
CA TYR A 288 22.50 26.21 -14.20
C TYR A 288 22.09 24.97 -14.99
N SER A 289 23.04 24.06 -15.21
CA SER A 289 22.85 22.83 -15.99
C SER A 289 22.87 21.60 -15.09
N PHE A 290 22.05 20.60 -15.43
CA PHE A 290 21.86 19.37 -14.68
C PHE A 290 22.36 18.15 -15.45
N LEU A 291 23.22 17.36 -14.82
CA LEU A 291 23.55 16.00 -15.24
C LEU A 291 22.89 15.02 -14.27
N VAL A 292 21.81 14.40 -14.74
CA VAL A 292 21.03 13.40 -13.98
C VAL A 292 21.52 12.01 -14.40
N ASN A 293 22.26 11.35 -13.52
CA ASN A 293 22.82 10.02 -13.76
C ASN A 293 21.82 8.94 -13.37
N ASP A 294 21.87 7.80 -14.08
CA ASP A 294 21.08 6.62 -13.77
C ASP A 294 21.32 6.14 -12.34
N VAL A 295 20.26 5.67 -11.69
CA VAL A 295 20.28 5.07 -10.36
C VAL A 295 19.84 3.62 -10.46
N LYS A 296 20.54 2.71 -9.78
CA LYS A 296 20.29 1.27 -9.86
C LYS A 296 20.03 0.67 -8.47
N PRO A 297 18.82 0.79 -7.93
CA PRO A 297 18.40 0.02 -6.76
C PRO A 297 18.02 -1.39 -7.20
N ASP A 298 18.71 -2.38 -6.65
CA ASP A 298 18.48 -3.81 -6.88
C ASP A 298 18.58 -4.18 -8.39
N SER A 299 17.68 -5.00 -8.92
CA SER A 299 17.61 -5.33 -10.35
C SER A 299 17.15 -4.18 -11.26
N ALA A 300 16.55 -3.11 -10.71
CA ALA A 300 15.95 -2.04 -11.49
C ALA A 300 16.94 -0.93 -11.87
N THR A 301 16.70 -0.27 -13.00
CA THR A 301 17.43 0.94 -13.41
C THR A 301 16.47 2.09 -13.61
N PHE A 302 16.75 3.22 -12.97
CA PHE A 302 16.01 4.46 -13.07
C PHE A 302 16.85 5.47 -13.83
N GLY A 303 16.42 5.81 -15.04
CA GLY A 303 17.07 6.79 -15.90
C GLY A 303 16.40 8.15 -15.82
N LYS A 304 17.05 9.16 -16.41
CA LYS A 304 16.49 10.51 -16.53
C LYS A 304 15.15 10.48 -17.29
N SER A 305 14.09 11.01 -16.68
CA SER A 305 12.79 11.17 -17.33
C SER A 305 12.88 12.10 -18.54
N ALA A 306 12.02 11.88 -19.55
CA ALA A 306 11.99 12.66 -20.78
C ALA A 306 11.66 14.14 -20.53
N GLU A 307 10.84 14.44 -19.52
CA GLU A 307 10.42 15.80 -19.16
C GLU A 307 11.44 16.55 -18.28
N THR A 308 12.51 15.87 -17.86
CA THR A 308 13.51 16.45 -16.97
C THR A 308 14.32 17.55 -17.68
N PRO A 309 14.28 18.80 -17.18
CA PRO A 309 15.03 19.90 -17.75
C PRO A 309 16.53 19.63 -17.67
N THR A 310 17.27 20.03 -18.71
CA THR A 310 18.73 19.94 -18.73
C THR A 310 19.40 21.17 -18.13
N GLN A 311 18.67 22.29 -18.04
CA GLN A 311 19.14 23.54 -17.47
C GLN A 311 17.98 24.44 -17.03
N VAL A 312 18.25 25.37 -16.13
CA VAL A 312 17.36 26.45 -15.71
C VAL A 312 18.15 27.75 -15.68
N GLU A 313 17.55 28.83 -16.19
CA GLU A 313 18.10 30.18 -16.07
C GLU A 313 17.59 30.83 -14.80
N LEU A 314 18.50 31.21 -13.91
CA LEU A 314 18.15 31.90 -12.67
C LEU A 314 18.03 33.39 -12.92
N VAL A 315 16.88 33.95 -12.59
CA VAL A 315 16.62 35.40 -12.61
C VAL A 315 16.62 36.00 -11.19
N ALA A 316 17.05 37.26 -11.11
CA ALA A 316 17.12 38.06 -9.90
C ALA A 316 15.86 37.97 -9.03
N GLY A 317 16.02 37.72 -7.73
CA GLY A 317 14.94 37.82 -6.76
C GLY A 317 13.80 36.81 -6.90
N ALA A 318 13.99 35.77 -7.71
CA ALA A 318 13.03 34.67 -7.83
C ALA A 318 13.58 33.37 -7.24
N THR A 319 12.66 32.54 -6.73
CA THR A 319 12.90 31.12 -6.51
C THR A 319 12.52 30.39 -7.78
N ASN A 320 13.51 29.88 -8.50
CA ASN A 320 13.33 29.11 -9.73
C ASN A 320 13.18 27.64 -9.38
N ILE A 321 12.35 26.90 -10.11
CA ILE A 321 12.07 25.49 -9.82
C ILE A 321 12.63 24.62 -10.95
N ALA A 322 13.40 23.59 -10.60
CA ALA A 322 13.77 22.50 -11.49
C ALA A 322 13.18 21.18 -10.98
N ALA A 323 12.20 20.64 -11.71
CA ALA A 323 11.62 19.33 -11.44
C ALA A 323 12.42 18.25 -12.19
N LEU A 324 13.29 17.54 -11.46
CA LEU A 324 14.18 16.53 -12.02
C LEU A 324 13.59 15.13 -11.78
N GLY A 325 13.05 14.53 -12.84
CA GLY A 325 12.38 13.23 -12.79
C GLY A 325 13.28 12.06 -13.15
N TYR A 326 13.01 10.93 -12.52
CA TYR A 326 13.46 9.60 -12.88
C TYR A 326 12.30 8.78 -13.44
N THR A 327 12.60 7.85 -14.33
CA THR A 327 11.65 6.85 -14.84
C THR A 327 12.31 5.49 -14.84
N CYS A 328 11.62 4.47 -14.33
CA CYS A 328 12.17 3.13 -14.42
C CYS A 328 12.22 2.65 -15.88
N THR A 329 13.23 1.83 -16.19
CA THR A 329 13.39 1.14 -17.47
C THR A 329 12.17 0.32 -17.85
N LEU A 330 11.83 0.35 -19.14
CA LEU A 330 10.84 -0.55 -19.74
C LEU A 330 11.27 -2.01 -19.54
N VAL A 331 10.30 -2.87 -19.28
CA VAL A 331 10.52 -4.30 -19.10
C VAL A 331 9.99 -5.02 -20.33
N SER A 332 10.79 -5.95 -20.87
CA SER A 332 10.43 -6.76 -22.03
C SER A 332 10.83 -8.21 -21.75
N PRO A 333 9.94 -9.02 -21.14
CA PRO A 333 10.19 -10.44 -20.93
C PRO A 333 10.49 -11.16 -22.25
N PRO A 334 11.45 -12.10 -22.29
CA PRO A 334 11.73 -12.88 -23.50
C PRO A 334 10.61 -13.87 -23.83
N ASP A 335 9.82 -14.30 -22.84
CA ASP A 335 8.68 -15.18 -23.03
C ASP A 335 7.42 -14.38 -23.36
N THR A 336 6.87 -14.60 -24.55
CA THR A 336 5.69 -13.86 -25.04
C THR A 336 4.41 -14.19 -24.27
N ASN A 337 4.31 -15.37 -23.66
CA ASN A 337 3.16 -15.73 -22.82
C ASN A 337 3.23 -15.02 -21.47
N LEU A 338 4.43 -14.92 -20.88
CA LEU A 338 4.63 -14.11 -19.68
C LEU A 338 4.36 -12.63 -19.97
N ASP A 339 4.90 -12.10 -21.06
CA ASP A 339 4.65 -10.73 -21.48
C ASP A 339 3.14 -10.46 -21.64
N ALA A 340 2.40 -11.36 -22.29
CA ALA A 340 0.95 -11.24 -22.41
C ALA A 340 0.22 -11.21 -21.06
N VAL A 341 0.65 -12.04 -20.09
CA VAL A 341 0.08 -12.05 -18.73
C VAL A 341 0.37 -10.73 -18.01
N LEU A 342 1.59 -10.19 -18.14
CA LEU A 342 1.95 -8.92 -17.51
C LEU A 342 1.21 -7.74 -18.16
N LYS A 343 1.00 -7.73 -19.48
CA LYS A 343 0.15 -6.74 -20.17
C LYS A 343 -1.28 -6.79 -19.69
N GLU A 344 -1.86 -7.99 -19.59
CA GLU A 344 -3.21 -8.19 -19.06
C GLU A 344 -3.32 -7.67 -17.62
N LYS A 345 -2.34 -7.99 -16.78
CA LYS A 345 -2.35 -7.62 -15.36
C LYS A 345 -2.13 -6.12 -15.12
N THR A 346 -1.27 -5.50 -15.92
CA THR A 346 -0.98 -4.06 -15.85
C THR A 346 -2.03 -3.21 -16.58
N GLY A 347 -2.77 -3.80 -17.52
CA GLY A 347 -3.67 -3.09 -18.42
C GLY A 347 -2.94 -2.20 -19.43
N LYS A 348 -1.68 -2.52 -19.75
CA LYS A 348 -0.80 -1.68 -20.59
C LYS A 348 -0.15 -2.49 -21.72
N ASP A 349 -0.04 -1.86 -22.89
CA ASP A 349 0.69 -2.43 -24.03
C ASP A 349 2.22 -2.39 -23.84
N THR A 350 2.70 -1.46 -23.03
CA THR A 350 4.11 -1.34 -22.60
C THR A 350 4.13 -0.94 -21.13
N TYR A 351 5.01 -1.55 -20.35
CA TYR A 351 5.12 -1.32 -18.92
C TYR A 351 6.59 -1.23 -18.50
N ASN A 352 6.85 -0.56 -17.38
CA ASN A 352 8.18 -0.43 -16.80
C ASN A 352 8.28 -1.19 -15.47
N CYS A 353 9.44 -1.13 -14.82
CA CYS A 353 9.60 -1.84 -13.55
C CYS A 353 8.74 -1.28 -12.40
N ASP A 354 8.32 -0.01 -12.46
CA ASP A 354 7.43 0.57 -11.44
C ASP A 354 6.03 -0.02 -11.55
N ASP A 355 5.55 -0.19 -12.79
CA ASP A 355 4.27 -0.86 -13.08
C ASP A 355 4.25 -2.29 -12.53
N LEU A 356 5.37 -3.01 -12.67
CA LEU A 356 5.51 -4.36 -12.13
C LEU A 356 5.69 -4.37 -10.62
N ALA A 357 6.43 -3.42 -10.06
CA ALA A 357 6.64 -3.29 -8.62
C ALA A 357 5.32 -3.00 -7.87
N ALA A 358 4.33 -2.40 -8.53
CA ALA A 358 2.99 -2.19 -7.97
C ALA A 358 2.12 -3.46 -7.89
N LEU A 359 2.53 -4.56 -8.55
CA LEU A 359 1.76 -5.81 -8.53
C LEU A 359 1.90 -6.52 -7.18
N THR A 360 0.77 -6.87 -6.57
CA THR A 360 0.74 -7.61 -5.29
C THR A 360 0.50 -9.10 -5.47
N GLU A 361 -0.21 -9.50 -6.53
CA GLU A 361 -0.52 -10.90 -6.83
C GLU A 361 -0.53 -11.11 -8.35
N LEU A 362 0.09 -12.21 -8.81
CA LEU A 362 0.14 -12.58 -10.23
C LEU A 362 -0.37 -14.00 -10.45
N PHE A 363 -1.46 -14.12 -11.22
CA PHE A 363 -2.03 -15.40 -11.65
C PHE A 363 -1.59 -15.71 -13.08
N ALA A 364 -0.54 -16.52 -13.21
CA ALA A 364 0.09 -16.87 -14.48
C ALA A 364 0.01 -18.38 -14.78
N SER A 365 -0.82 -19.12 -14.06
CA SER A 365 -0.99 -20.56 -14.23
C SER A 365 -1.63 -20.93 -15.57
N SER A 366 -1.25 -22.07 -16.15
CA SER A 366 -1.80 -22.60 -17.42
C SER A 366 -1.60 -21.70 -18.64
N ARG A 367 -0.46 -21.00 -18.73
CA ARG A 367 -0.16 -20.02 -19.79
C ARG A 367 0.93 -20.50 -20.76
N ALA A 368 1.41 -21.74 -20.62
CA ALA A 368 2.50 -22.29 -21.42
C ALA A 368 3.80 -21.46 -21.35
N ILE A 369 4.05 -20.82 -20.20
CA ILE A 369 5.27 -20.04 -19.92
C ILE A 369 6.47 -20.98 -19.82
N GLN A 370 7.56 -20.63 -20.49
CA GLN A 370 8.83 -21.36 -20.49
C GLN A 370 9.93 -20.61 -19.72
N SER A 371 9.95 -19.28 -19.81
CA SER A 371 10.87 -18.42 -19.05
C SER A 371 10.13 -17.43 -18.19
N ILE A 372 10.64 -17.22 -16.98
CA ILE A 372 10.12 -16.27 -16.00
C ILE A 372 10.96 -14.98 -15.90
N GLU A 373 11.95 -14.80 -16.78
CA GLU A 373 12.71 -13.56 -16.87
C GLU A 373 11.78 -12.37 -17.14
N GLY A 374 11.96 -11.30 -16.36
CA GLY A 374 11.07 -10.15 -16.26
C GLY A 374 10.34 -10.09 -14.92
N LEU A 375 10.15 -11.22 -14.23
CA LEU A 375 9.51 -11.23 -12.91
C LEU A 375 10.38 -10.62 -11.80
N GLN A 376 11.70 -10.54 -11.95
CA GLN A 376 12.60 -9.92 -10.96
C GLN A 376 12.22 -8.46 -10.65
N TYR A 377 11.53 -7.79 -11.58
CA TYR A 377 11.06 -6.41 -11.41
C TYR A 377 9.75 -6.29 -10.61
N ALA A 378 9.01 -7.38 -10.41
CA ALA A 378 7.71 -7.40 -9.74
C ALA A 378 7.85 -7.47 -8.20
N ARG A 379 8.59 -6.51 -7.64
CA ARG A 379 9.05 -6.48 -6.24
C ARG A 379 7.94 -6.36 -5.19
N GLY A 380 6.74 -5.95 -5.59
CA GLY A 380 5.57 -5.89 -4.71
C GLY A 380 4.85 -7.24 -4.53
N LEU A 381 5.24 -8.29 -5.26
CA LEU A 381 4.50 -9.55 -5.26
C LEU A 381 4.54 -10.23 -3.90
N THR A 382 3.35 -10.57 -3.42
CA THR A 382 3.10 -11.38 -2.22
C THR A 382 2.66 -12.80 -2.57
N LYS A 383 2.04 -13.00 -3.73
CA LYS A 383 1.64 -14.31 -4.24
C LYS A 383 1.91 -14.44 -5.73
N LEU A 384 2.52 -15.56 -6.10
CA LEU A 384 2.90 -15.87 -7.48
C LEU A 384 2.44 -17.28 -7.83
N PHE A 385 1.49 -17.36 -8.77
CA PHE A 385 0.92 -18.61 -9.25
C PHE A 385 1.44 -18.90 -10.66
N LEU A 386 2.29 -19.91 -10.78
CA LEU A 386 2.96 -20.32 -12.02
C LEU A 386 2.67 -21.78 -12.38
N ASP A 387 1.62 -22.37 -11.80
CA ASP A 387 1.29 -23.78 -11.99
C ASP A 387 0.93 -24.11 -13.44
N ASN A 388 1.13 -25.36 -13.85
CA ASN A 388 0.72 -25.88 -15.16
C ASN A 388 1.36 -25.10 -16.33
N ASN A 389 2.64 -24.75 -16.20
CA ASN A 389 3.42 -24.10 -17.24
C ASN A 389 4.50 -25.06 -17.78
N GLN A 390 5.47 -24.52 -18.52
CA GLN A 390 6.55 -25.28 -19.16
C GLN A 390 7.93 -24.83 -18.67
N ILE A 391 7.99 -24.29 -17.45
CA ILE A 391 9.22 -23.74 -16.86
C ILE A 391 10.19 -24.90 -16.59
N ALA A 392 11.35 -24.86 -17.24
CA ALA A 392 12.35 -25.93 -17.16
C ALA A 392 13.47 -25.64 -16.14
N ASN A 393 13.71 -24.36 -15.85
CA ASN A 393 14.75 -23.90 -14.96
C ASN A 393 14.33 -22.59 -14.27
N LEU A 394 14.88 -22.36 -13.08
CA LEU A 394 14.80 -21.08 -12.38
C LEU A 394 16.16 -20.39 -12.54
N PRO A 395 16.26 -19.26 -13.26
CA PRO A 395 17.51 -18.52 -13.36
C PRO A 395 18.02 -18.06 -11.99
N ASP A 396 19.34 -17.96 -11.83
CA ASP A 396 19.96 -17.48 -10.60
C ASP A 396 19.46 -16.08 -10.24
N GLY A 397 19.07 -15.89 -8.98
CA GLY A 397 18.59 -14.62 -8.46
C GLY A 397 17.24 -14.14 -9.01
N ILE A 398 16.49 -14.96 -9.75
CA ILE A 398 15.22 -14.55 -10.36
C ILE A 398 14.17 -14.08 -9.34
N PHE A 399 14.30 -14.51 -8.09
CA PHE A 399 13.42 -14.15 -6.98
C PHE A 399 14.08 -13.28 -5.90
N ASP A 400 15.34 -12.83 -6.10
CA ASP A 400 16.10 -12.16 -5.04
C ASP A 400 15.44 -10.88 -4.52
N ASP A 401 14.80 -10.13 -5.43
CA ASP A 401 14.13 -8.87 -5.09
C ASP A 401 12.64 -9.05 -4.72
N LEU A 402 12.10 -10.27 -4.80
CA LEU A 402 10.69 -10.59 -4.48
C LEU A 402 10.55 -10.92 -2.99
N THR A 403 11.16 -10.10 -2.15
CA THR A 403 11.27 -10.33 -0.70
C THR A 403 9.94 -10.32 0.05
N ASN A 404 8.89 -9.76 -0.56
CA ASN A 404 7.52 -9.74 -0.03
C ASN A 404 6.73 -11.03 -0.30
N LEU A 405 7.31 -12.01 -1.02
CA LEU A 405 6.60 -13.20 -1.45
C LEU A 405 6.28 -14.12 -0.26
N THR A 406 5.00 -14.46 -0.13
CA THR A 406 4.45 -15.34 0.91
C THR A 406 3.97 -16.68 0.34
N SER A 407 3.66 -16.74 -0.96
CA SER A 407 3.19 -17.94 -1.64
C SER A 407 3.81 -18.03 -3.04
N LEU A 408 4.49 -19.14 -3.30
CA LEU A 408 5.09 -19.47 -4.60
C LEU A 408 4.60 -20.84 -5.06
N GLU A 409 3.80 -20.84 -6.12
CA GLU A 409 3.16 -22.05 -6.65
C GLU A 409 3.78 -22.38 -8.02
N LEU A 410 4.53 -23.48 -8.09
CA LEU A 410 5.29 -23.93 -9.26
C LEU A 410 4.89 -25.37 -9.66
N ALA A 411 3.70 -25.82 -9.26
CA ALA A 411 3.27 -27.18 -9.52
C ALA A 411 3.06 -27.45 -11.01
N ASN A 412 3.26 -28.70 -11.44
CA ASN A 412 3.07 -29.14 -12.83
C ASN A 412 3.87 -28.30 -13.84
N ASN A 413 5.18 -28.18 -13.61
CA ASN A 413 6.15 -27.56 -14.52
C ASN A 413 7.15 -28.61 -15.03
N LYS A 414 8.27 -28.18 -15.63
CA LYS A 414 9.29 -29.04 -16.22
C LYS A 414 10.64 -28.96 -15.48
N LEU A 415 10.66 -28.51 -14.23
CA LEU A 415 11.90 -28.35 -13.46
C LEU A 415 12.59 -29.71 -13.27
N VAL A 416 13.85 -29.82 -13.71
CA VAL A 416 14.66 -31.05 -13.61
C VAL A 416 15.66 -30.97 -12.46
N ASP A 417 16.16 -29.76 -12.21
CA ASP A 417 17.03 -29.38 -11.12
C ASP A 417 16.65 -27.99 -10.59
N LEU A 418 17.28 -27.62 -9.48
CA LEU A 418 17.24 -26.27 -8.92
C LEU A 418 18.69 -25.77 -8.88
N SER A 419 18.90 -24.49 -9.18
CA SER A 419 20.21 -23.88 -8.95
C SER A 419 20.48 -23.70 -7.45
N ASN A 420 21.68 -23.21 -7.11
CA ASN A 420 22.00 -22.91 -5.71
C ASN A 420 21.31 -21.62 -5.30
N GLY A 421 20.41 -21.72 -4.32
CA GLY A 421 19.80 -20.57 -3.66
C GLY A 421 18.72 -19.78 -4.43
N PRO A 422 17.86 -20.36 -5.29
CA PRO A 422 16.78 -19.63 -5.95
C PRO A 422 15.79 -19.00 -4.96
N PHE A 423 15.82 -19.41 -3.69
CA PHE A 423 14.91 -18.97 -2.65
C PHE A 423 15.58 -18.23 -1.49
N ASP A 424 16.88 -17.89 -1.61
CA ASP A 424 17.71 -17.39 -0.50
C ASP A 424 17.23 -16.06 0.10
N LYS A 425 16.44 -15.28 -0.65
CA LYS A 425 15.88 -14.00 -0.19
C LYS A 425 14.43 -14.08 0.28
N LEU A 426 13.80 -15.26 0.17
CA LEU A 426 12.37 -15.45 0.41
C LEU A 426 12.05 -15.82 1.86
N SER A 427 12.62 -15.11 2.82
CA SER A 427 12.47 -15.40 4.25
C SER A 427 11.03 -15.32 4.78
N GLY A 428 10.16 -14.55 4.09
CA GLY A 428 8.73 -14.44 4.36
C GLY A 428 7.86 -15.50 3.68
N LEU A 429 8.43 -16.42 2.90
CA LEU A 429 7.66 -17.43 2.17
C LEU A 429 7.01 -18.43 3.13
N THR A 430 5.71 -18.63 2.99
CA THR A 430 4.89 -19.51 3.84
C THR A 430 4.42 -20.76 3.11
N ILE A 431 4.28 -20.70 1.79
CA ILE A 431 3.83 -21.80 0.93
C ILE A 431 4.79 -21.90 -0.26
N LEU A 432 5.33 -23.10 -0.47
CA LEU A 432 6.10 -23.46 -1.65
C LEU A 432 5.61 -24.79 -2.21
N THR A 433 5.13 -24.78 -3.46
CA THR A 433 4.74 -26.02 -4.14
C THR A 433 5.63 -26.25 -5.36
N LEU A 434 6.26 -27.42 -5.38
CA LEU A 434 7.08 -27.94 -6.48
C LEU A 434 6.51 -29.28 -6.99
N THR A 435 5.24 -29.55 -6.67
CA THR A 435 4.51 -30.78 -7.00
C THR A 435 4.52 -31.07 -8.49
N THR A 436 4.66 -32.34 -8.90
CA THR A 436 4.58 -32.73 -10.32
C THR A 436 5.60 -31.98 -11.19
N ASN A 437 6.85 -31.90 -10.72
CA ASN A 437 7.99 -31.52 -11.56
C ASN A 437 8.80 -32.78 -11.90
N GLN A 438 10.05 -32.61 -12.34
CA GLN A 438 10.94 -33.70 -12.73
C GLN A 438 12.22 -33.71 -11.90
N LEU A 439 12.20 -33.13 -10.70
CA LEU A 439 13.36 -32.99 -9.83
C LEU A 439 13.93 -34.37 -9.48
N THR A 440 15.22 -34.56 -9.73
CA THR A 440 15.92 -35.84 -9.45
C THR A 440 16.75 -35.79 -8.17
N SER A 441 17.18 -34.59 -7.78
CA SER A 441 17.91 -34.28 -6.55
C SER A 441 17.59 -32.85 -6.11
N LEU A 442 17.97 -32.51 -4.88
CA LEU A 442 17.90 -31.15 -4.34
C LEU A 442 19.32 -30.69 -3.99
N PRO A 443 19.70 -29.43 -4.30
CA PRO A 443 20.93 -28.84 -3.78
C PRO A 443 20.92 -28.79 -2.26
N ASP A 444 22.10 -28.88 -1.66
CA ASP A 444 22.27 -28.65 -0.22
C ASP A 444 21.79 -27.22 0.12
N HIS A 445 21.17 -27.05 1.28
CA HIS A 445 20.75 -25.75 1.82
C HIS A 445 19.69 -24.96 1.02
N VAL A 446 19.08 -25.55 -0.03
CA VAL A 446 18.15 -24.84 -0.94
C VAL A 446 16.91 -24.25 -0.25
N PHE A 447 16.57 -24.70 0.96
CA PHE A 447 15.44 -24.20 1.75
C PHE A 447 15.85 -23.47 3.03
N ASP A 448 17.15 -23.26 3.28
CA ASP A 448 17.64 -22.76 4.59
C ASP A 448 17.12 -21.35 4.92
N ALA A 449 16.89 -20.51 3.91
CA ALA A 449 16.34 -19.16 4.11
C ALA A 449 14.85 -19.14 4.44
N LEU A 450 14.10 -20.23 4.20
CA LEU A 450 12.64 -20.30 4.25
C LEU A 450 12.12 -20.49 5.69
N SER A 451 12.61 -19.68 6.63
CA SER A 451 12.30 -19.81 8.07
C SER A 451 10.82 -19.64 8.44
N SER A 452 10.02 -19.00 7.57
CA SER A 452 8.57 -18.82 7.74
C SER A 452 7.73 -19.90 7.07
N LEU A 453 8.34 -20.91 6.42
CA LEU A 453 7.62 -21.88 5.60
C LEU A 453 6.72 -22.77 6.46
N THR A 454 5.45 -22.87 6.07
CA THR A 454 4.43 -23.67 6.76
C THR A 454 3.96 -24.87 5.92
N SER A 455 4.09 -24.77 4.60
CA SER A 455 3.71 -25.83 3.66
C SER A 455 4.77 -25.99 2.58
N LEU A 456 5.29 -27.21 2.44
CA LEU A 456 6.23 -27.61 1.40
C LEU A 456 5.73 -28.87 0.72
N SER A 457 5.50 -28.78 -0.59
CA SER A 457 5.15 -29.95 -1.40
C SER A 457 6.20 -30.22 -2.48
N LEU A 458 6.82 -31.39 -2.39
CA LEU A 458 7.76 -31.97 -3.35
C LEU A 458 7.19 -33.25 -4.00
N SER A 459 5.89 -33.48 -3.84
CA SER A 459 5.16 -34.63 -4.36
C SER A 459 5.34 -34.85 -5.86
N LEU A 460 5.22 -36.11 -6.30
CA LEU A 460 5.20 -36.47 -7.72
C LEU A 460 6.44 -35.97 -8.50
N ASN A 461 7.61 -35.99 -7.85
CA ASN A 461 8.91 -35.73 -8.49
C ASN A 461 9.66 -37.06 -8.73
N LYS A 462 10.97 -36.99 -9.00
CA LYS A 462 11.84 -38.14 -9.25
C LYS A 462 12.98 -38.22 -8.22
N LEU A 463 12.78 -37.66 -7.03
CA LEU A 463 13.81 -37.62 -5.98
C LEU A 463 14.16 -39.04 -5.54
N ASN A 464 15.45 -39.37 -5.56
CA ASN A 464 15.97 -40.68 -5.14
C ASN A 464 16.66 -40.64 -3.77
N SER A 465 17.00 -39.45 -3.29
CA SER A 465 17.67 -39.20 -2.02
C SER A 465 17.35 -37.78 -1.54
N LEU A 466 17.64 -37.50 -0.27
CA LEU A 466 17.50 -36.17 0.35
C LEU A 466 18.84 -35.79 1.02
N PRO A 467 19.28 -34.53 0.92
CA PRO A 467 20.40 -34.04 1.72
C PRO A 467 20.09 -34.10 3.23
N LEU A 468 21.10 -34.35 4.06
CA LEU A 468 20.94 -34.65 5.49
C LEU A 468 20.20 -33.56 6.29
N SER A 469 20.44 -32.29 5.97
CA SER A 469 19.95 -31.12 6.73
C SER A 469 18.95 -30.26 5.95
N ILE A 470 18.37 -30.80 4.87
CA ILE A 470 17.57 -30.04 3.90
C ILE A 470 16.32 -29.35 4.51
N PHE A 471 15.87 -29.79 5.68
CA PHE A 471 14.70 -29.25 6.37
C PHE A 471 15.03 -28.60 7.74
N ASP A 472 16.30 -28.48 8.12
CA ASP A 472 16.70 -28.12 9.49
C ASP A 472 16.25 -26.70 9.91
N GLN A 473 16.11 -25.78 8.96
CA GLN A 473 15.68 -24.40 9.22
C GLN A 473 14.15 -24.21 9.18
N LEU A 474 13.39 -25.23 8.78
CA LEU A 474 11.94 -25.15 8.54
C LEU A 474 11.13 -25.41 9.82
N SER A 475 11.49 -24.74 10.92
CA SER A 475 10.89 -24.99 12.25
C SER A 475 9.39 -24.69 12.35
N GLN A 476 8.84 -23.91 11.41
CA GLN A 476 7.42 -23.57 11.33
C GLN A 476 6.61 -24.49 10.40
N LEU A 477 7.25 -25.48 9.78
CA LEU A 477 6.63 -26.35 8.79
C LEU A 477 5.54 -27.22 9.43
N LYS A 478 4.34 -27.17 8.86
CA LYS A 478 3.16 -27.93 9.30
C LYS A 478 2.84 -29.07 8.34
N PHE A 479 3.05 -28.83 7.04
CA PHE A 479 2.75 -29.77 5.98
C PHE A 479 4.01 -30.06 5.16
N LEU A 480 4.43 -31.32 5.14
CA LEU A 480 5.52 -31.80 4.29
C LEU A 480 5.04 -32.97 3.46
N SER A 481 5.01 -32.78 2.14
CA SER A 481 4.66 -33.83 1.20
C SER A 481 5.83 -34.21 0.30
N LEU A 482 6.21 -35.49 0.36
CA LEU A 482 7.27 -36.13 -0.41
C LEU A 482 6.74 -37.36 -1.17
N ASP A 483 5.41 -37.51 -1.28
CA ASP A 483 4.79 -38.69 -1.85
C ASP A 483 5.11 -38.86 -3.34
N ARG A 484 5.03 -40.11 -3.80
CA ARG A 484 5.23 -40.51 -5.19
C ARG A 484 6.56 -40.01 -5.77
N ASN A 485 7.62 -40.13 -4.97
CA ASN A 485 9.01 -39.97 -5.39
C ASN A 485 9.68 -41.36 -5.55
N SER A 486 11.01 -41.42 -5.56
CA SER A 486 11.79 -42.67 -5.67
C SER A 486 12.75 -42.86 -4.50
N LEU A 487 12.44 -42.31 -3.31
CA LEU A 487 13.29 -42.39 -2.13
C LEU A 487 13.43 -43.85 -1.67
N SER A 488 14.65 -44.37 -1.61
CA SER A 488 14.95 -45.73 -1.13
C SER A 488 15.29 -45.82 0.35
N SER A 489 15.72 -44.69 0.93
CA SER A 489 16.09 -44.53 2.33
C SER A 489 15.94 -43.07 2.76
N LEU A 490 15.85 -42.83 4.06
CA LEU A 490 15.86 -41.50 4.65
C LEU A 490 17.15 -41.26 5.44
N PRO A 491 17.75 -40.06 5.41
CA PRO A 491 18.83 -39.70 6.31
C PRO A 491 18.40 -39.77 7.78
N ILE A 492 19.32 -40.14 8.68
CA ILE A 492 19.05 -40.17 10.13
C ILE A 492 18.75 -38.75 10.61
N GLY A 493 17.63 -38.58 11.33
CA GLY A 493 17.27 -37.29 11.92
C GLY A 493 16.74 -36.24 10.94
N ILE A 494 16.42 -36.62 9.70
CA ILE A 494 15.97 -35.70 8.62
C ILE A 494 14.76 -34.82 9.01
N PHE A 495 13.92 -35.28 9.96
CA PHE A 495 12.75 -34.53 10.45
C PHE A 495 12.93 -33.97 11.87
N ALA A 496 14.13 -34.08 12.47
CA ALA A 496 14.33 -33.79 13.89
C ALA A 496 14.07 -32.34 14.30
N LYS A 497 14.09 -31.40 13.34
CA LYS A 497 13.83 -29.97 13.55
C LYS A 497 12.40 -29.53 13.25
N LEU A 498 11.56 -30.42 12.71
CA LEU A 498 10.20 -30.11 12.27
C LEU A 498 9.18 -30.30 13.41
N SER A 499 9.40 -29.65 14.56
CA SER A 499 8.57 -29.84 15.75
C SER A 499 7.12 -29.35 15.57
N ALA A 500 6.86 -28.47 14.60
CA ALA A 500 5.53 -27.97 14.27
C ALA A 500 4.76 -28.86 13.27
N LEU A 501 5.37 -29.94 12.76
CA LEU A 501 4.80 -30.73 11.67
C LEU A 501 3.53 -31.45 12.12
N SER A 502 2.44 -31.25 11.38
CA SER A 502 1.14 -31.89 11.59
C SER A 502 0.84 -32.98 10.58
N GLU A 503 1.40 -32.87 9.37
CA GLU A 503 1.20 -33.85 8.30
C GLU A 503 2.52 -34.16 7.61
N LEU A 504 2.82 -35.46 7.52
CA LEU A 504 3.97 -36.00 6.79
C LEU A 504 3.50 -37.08 5.81
N ASN A 505 3.65 -36.80 4.53
CA ASN A 505 3.32 -37.75 3.48
C ASN A 505 4.57 -38.26 2.74
N LEU A 506 4.83 -39.56 2.89
CA LEU A 506 5.92 -40.31 2.27
C LEU A 506 5.39 -41.46 1.39
N GLN A 507 4.08 -41.49 1.12
CA GLN A 507 3.43 -42.57 0.38
C GLN A 507 4.02 -42.75 -1.02
N GLY A 508 4.05 -43.99 -1.54
CA GLY A 508 4.42 -44.25 -2.93
C GLY A 508 5.90 -44.02 -3.24
N ASN A 509 6.77 -44.17 -2.24
CA ASN A 509 8.22 -44.16 -2.39
C ASN A 509 8.76 -45.61 -2.47
N LYS A 510 10.08 -45.79 -2.34
CA LYS A 510 10.76 -47.09 -2.39
C LYS A 510 11.45 -47.41 -1.06
N LEU A 511 10.94 -46.87 0.05
CA LEU A 511 11.56 -47.05 1.36
C LEU A 511 11.49 -48.52 1.77
N THR A 512 12.65 -49.10 2.07
CA THR A 512 12.76 -50.51 2.51
C THR A 512 12.84 -50.65 4.03
N SER A 513 13.27 -49.60 4.71
CA SER A 513 13.34 -49.45 6.16
C SER A 513 13.23 -47.96 6.53
N LEU A 514 12.97 -47.69 7.81
CA LEU A 514 13.03 -46.36 8.39
C LEU A 514 14.20 -46.29 9.38
N PRO A 515 14.95 -45.18 9.44
CA PRO A 515 15.90 -44.96 10.52
C PRO A 515 15.24 -45.06 11.91
N VAL A 516 16.02 -45.49 12.90
CA VAL A 516 15.60 -45.45 14.31
C VAL A 516 15.30 -44.00 14.69
N ASP A 517 14.26 -43.79 15.50
CA ASP A 517 13.83 -42.49 16.02
C ASP A 517 13.44 -41.47 14.92
N SER A 518 13.09 -41.94 13.70
CA SER A 518 12.77 -41.07 12.54
C SER A 518 11.72 -40.01 12.83
N PHE A 519 10.77 -40.31 13.73
CA PHE A 519 9.62 -39.45 14.04
C PHE A 519 9.60 -38.96 15.49
N ASP A 520 10.66 -39.19 16.28
CA ASP A 520 10.68 -38.95 17.73
C ASP A 520 10.44 -37.51 18.16
N LYS A 521 10.69 -36.55 17.26
CA LYS A 521 10.52 -35.12 17.52
C LYS A 521 9.21 -34.54 16.98
N LEU A 522 8.37 -35.36 16.36
CA LEU A 522 7.14 -34.95 15.67
C LEU A 522 5.91 -35.11 16.58
N SER A 523 5.96 -34.56 17.80
CA SER A 523 4.88 -34.70 18.79
C SER A 523 3.55 -34.06 18.36
N ASN A 524 3.59 -33.15 17.38
CA ASN A 524 2.41 -32.49 16.81
C ASN A 524 1.83 -33.19 15.57
N LEU A 525 2.41 -34.32 15.15
CA LEU A 525 1.98 -35.03 13.94
C LEU A 525 0.61 -35.67 14.15
N ASN A 526 -0.34 -35.35 13.29
CA ASN A 526 -1.68 -35.93 13.23
C ASN A 526 -1.74 -37.02 12.16
N ASP A 527 -1.12 -36.75 11.01
CA ASP A 527 -1.24 -37.58 9.81
C ASP A 527 0.14 -38.05 9.35
N LEU A 528 0.33 -39.38 9.32
CA LEU A 528 1.54 -40.03 8.81
C LEU A 528 1.17 -41.04 7.73
N LEU A 529 1.56 -40.74 6.49
CA LEU A 529 1.26 -41.58 5.34
C LEU A 529 2.54 -42.23 4.80
N LEU A 530 2.66 -43.54 5.01
CA LEU A 530 3.80 -44.39 4.59
C LEU A 530 3.39 -45.47 3.58
N GLY A 531 2.12 -45.50 3.17
CA GLY A 531 1.58 -46.48 2.22
C GLY A 531 2.37 -46.60 0.93
N ASP A 532 2.15 -47.69 0.18
CA ASP A 532 2.78 -47.92 -1.13
C ASP A 532 4.32 -47.83 -1.12
N ASN A 533 4.96 -48.13 0.02
CA ASN A 533 6.41 -48.31 0.15
C ASN A 533 6.81 -49.80 0.12
N GLN A 534 8.08 -50.10 0.38
CA GLN A 534 8.64 -51.46 0.41
C GLN A 534 9.10 -51.85 1.81
N LEU A 535 8.47 -51.27 2.83
CA LEU A 535 8.81 -51.50 4.23
C LEU A 535 8.51 -52.95 4.60
N THR A 536 9.53 -53.66 5.05
CA THR A 536 9.39 -55.07 5.50
C THR A 536 9.20 -55.16 7.01
N ASN A 537 9.74 -54.20 7.75
CA ASN A 537 9.64 -54.06 9.19
C ASN A 537 9.70 -52.58 9.56
N LEU A 538 9.15 -52.25 10.73
CA LEU A 538 9.30 -50.95 11.36
C LEU A 538 10.24 -51.09 12.55
N PRO A 539 11.14 -50.12 12.82
CA PRO A 539 11.91 -50.11 14.05
C PRO A 539 11.01 -50.20 15.29
N ASN A 540 11.47 -50.85 16.36
CA ASN A 540 10.73 -50.86 17.62
C ASN A 540 10.50 -49.42 18.09
N ASN A 541 9.32 -49.17 18.68
CA ASN A 541 8.98 -47.87 19.27
C ASN A 541 8.93 -46.71 18.25
N SER A 542 8.86 -46.99 16.94
CA SER A 542 8.87 -45.96 15.86
C SER A 542 7.83 -44.85 16.02
N PHE A 543 6.78 -45.07 16.80
CA PHE A 543 5.64 -44.17 16.93
C PHE A 543 5.35 -43.74 18.38
N ASP A 544 6.18 -44.15 19.36
CA ASP A 544 5.90 -43.95 20.79
C ASP A 544 5.71 -42.47 21.16
N ASN A 545 6.42 -41.57 20.46
CA ASN A 545 6.40 -40.13 20.71
C ASN A 545 5.35 -39.36 19.88
N LEU A 546 4.58 -40.04 19.02
CA LEU A 546 3.55 -39.43 18.17
C LEU A 546 2.20 -39.33 18.91
N THR A 547 2.19 -38.56 20.00
CA THR A 547 1.06 -38.51 20.93
C THR A 547 -0.23 -37.93 20.35
N ASN A 548 -0.14 -37.19 19.24
CA ASN A 548 -1.28 -36.56 18.55
C ASN A 548 -1.71 -37.32 17.29
N LEU A 549 -1.08 -38.45 16.96
CA LEU A 549 -1.34 -39.16 15.70
C LEU A 549 -2.78 -39.67 15.65
N THR A 550 -3.53 -39.25 14.64
CA THR A 550 -4.91 -39.67 14.37
C THR A 550 -4.99 -40.62 13.20
N ASP A 551 -4.18 -40.42 12.16
CA ASP A 551 -4.22 -41.20 10.94
C ASP A 551 -2.84 -41.74 10.56
N LEU A 552 -2.74 -43.06 10.49
CA LEU A 552 -1.54 -43.79 10.07
C LEU A 552 -1.86 -44.67 8.86
N GLY A 553 -1.31 -44.30 7.71
CA GLY A 553 -1.32 -45.14 6.51
C GLY A 553 -0.02 -45.93 6.38
N LEU A 554 -0.07 -47.25 6.28
CA LEU A 554 1.11 -48.14 6.12
C LEU A 554 1.08 -48.91 4.80
#